data_AF-A0A1E2SNA0-F1
#
_entry.id   AF-A0A1E2SNA0-F1
#
_cell.length_a   1.000
_cell.length_b   1.000
_cell.length_c   1.000
_cell.angle_alpha   90.00
_cell.angle_beta   90.00
_cell.angle_gamma   90.00
#
_symmetry.space_group_name_H-M   'P 1'
#
loop_
_entity.id
_entity.type
_entity.pdbx_description
1 polymer ?
#
loop_
_entity_poly.entity_id
_entity_poly.type
_entity_poly.pdbx_seq_one_letter_code
_entity_poly.pdbx_strand_id
1 'polypeptide(L)'
;MRKILSFSAAEWERVERRIRLVGARSFEAFARQVVLEGEVRVTAIAFDPAEMRVALSRIGNNVNQIAALANTEENATFEQVQAVRKLLVELQGVVTHAVDTVEARS
;
A
#
# COMPACT_ATOMS: atom_id res chain seq x y z
N MET A 1 26.28 -25.10 -6.22
CA MET A 1 25.59 -24.63 -5.00
C MET A 1 24.12 -24.99 -5.10
N ARG A 2 23.50 -25.57 -4.06
CA ARG A 2 22.06 -25.93 -4.05
C ARG A 2 21.26 -24.86 -3.29
N LYS A 3 20.11 -24.47 -3.82
CA LYS A 3 19.14 -23.57 -3.18
C LYS A 3 17.81 -24.31 -3.04
N ILE A 4 17.09 -24.07 -1.95
CA ILE A 4 15.79 -24.70 -1.66
C ILE A 4 14.75 -23.59 -1.61
N LEU A 5 13.57 -23.87 -2.19
CA LEU A 5 12.42 -22.98 -2.26
C LEU A 5 11.19 -23.77 -1.81
N SER A 6 10.28 -23.09 -1.11
CA SER A 6 8.99 -23.66 -0.70
C SER A 6 7.88 -22.81 -1.28
N PHE A 7 6.79 -23.46 -1.68
CA PHE A 7 5.61 -22.80 -2.25
C PHE A 7 4.37 -23.26 -1.48
N SER A 8 3.40 -22.35 -1.33
CA SER A 8 2.02 -22.76 -1.06
C SER A 8 1.43 -23.47 -2.28
N ALA A 9 0.31 -24.19 -2.09
CA ALA A 9 -0.38 -24.87 -3.18
C ALA A 9 -0.78 -23.90 -4.31
N ALA A 10 -1.32 -22.73 -3.96
CA ALA A 10 -1.75 -21.73 -4.93
C ALA A 10 -0.57 -21.12 -5.73
N GLU A 11 0.58 -20.92 -5.08
CA GLU A 11 1.80 -20.48 -5.78
C GLU A 11 2.31 -21.56 -6.72
N TRP A 12 2.26 -22.83 -6.30
CA TRP A 12 2.68 -23.95 -7.13
C TRP A 12 1.82 -24.10 -8.39
N GLU A 13 0.49 -23.98 -8.28
CA GLU A 13 -0.40 -23.98 -9.45
C GLU A 13 -0.06 -22.87 -10.46
N ARG A 14 0.36 -21.70 -9.96
CA ARG A 14 0.82 -20.59 -10.82
C ARG A 14 2.14 -20.92 -11.50
N VAL A 15 3.08 -21.52 -10.78
CA VAL A 15 4.37 -21.98 -11.32
C VAL A 15 4.15 -23.03 -12.40
N GLU A 16 3.31 -24.04 -12.18
CA GLU A 16 3.00 -25.08 -13.16
C GLU A 16 2.40 -24.52 -14.45
N ARG A 17 1.47 -23.55 -14.33
CA ARG A 17 0.93 -22.86 -15.51
C ARG A 17 2.04 -22.19 -16.30
N ARG A 18 2.97 -21.50 -15.64
CA ARG A 18 4.11 -20.85 -16.31
C ARG A 18 5.01 -21.88 -16.99
N ILE A 19 5.39 -22.96 -16.30
CA ILE A 19 6.20 -24.05 -16.86
C ILE A 19 5.57 -24.58 -18.16
N ARG A 20 4.26 -24.83 -18.15
CA ARG A 20 3.52 -25.29 -19.34
C ARG A 20 3.55 -24.27 -20.47
N LEU A 21 3.37 -22.98 -20.16
CA LEU A 21 3.36 -21.91 -21.17
C LEU A 21 4.70 -21.73 -21.88
N VAL A 22 5.82 -21.85 -21.16
CA VAL A 22 7.17 -21.79 -21.77
C VAL A 22 7.65 -23.14 -22.30
N GLY A 23 6.87 -24.21 -22.15
CA GLY A 23 7.22 -25.55 -22.63
C GLY A 23 8.44 -26.16 -21.92
N ALA A 24 8.72 -25.75 -20.68
CA ALA A 24 9.89 -26.23 -19.96
C ALA A 24 9.68 -27.68 -19.48
N ARG A 25 10.70 -28.51 -19.65
CA ARG A 25 10.64 -29.96 -19.34
C ARG A 25 10.78 -30.30 -17.86
N SER A 26 11.24 -29.34 -17.04
CA SER A 26 11.40 -29.50 -15.60
C SER A 26 11.34 -28.16 -14.87
N PHE A 27 10.98 -28.19 -13.59
CA PHE A 27 11.03 -27.01 -12.73
C PHE A 27 12.45 -26.44 -12.62
N GLU A 28 13.48 -27.29 -12.57
CA GLU A 28 14.88 -26.83 -12.46
C GLU A 28 15.30 -26.00 -13.70
N ALA A 29 14.97 -26.46 -14.91
CA ALA A 29 15.28 -25.74 -16.13
C ALA A 29 14.53 -24.40 -16.19
N PHE A 30 13.24 -24.42 -15.85
CA PHE A 30 12.41 -23.22 -15.76
C PHE A 30 12.96 -22.22 -14.73
N ALA A 31 13.25 -22.68 -13.51
CA ALA A 31 13.74 -21.82 -12.43
C ALA A 31 15.10 -21.20 -12.77
N ARG A 32 16.01 -21.97 -13.38
CA ARG A 32 17.31 -21.44 -13.84
C ARG A 32 17.13 -20.35 -14.88
N GLN A 33 16.27 -20.58 -15.88
CA GLN A 33 16.00 -19.60 -16.92
C GLN A 33 15.38 -18.32 -16.33
N VAL A 34 14.35 -18.45 -15.50
CA VAL A 34 13.67 -17.29 -14.88
C VAL A 34 14.59 -16.50 -13.96
N VAL A 35 15.48 -17.16 -13.22
CA VAL A 35 16.42 -16.48 -12.31
C VAL A 35 17.53 -15.74 -13.08
N LEU A 36 17.97 -16.28 -14.22
CA LEU A 36 19.07 -15.69 -15.00
C LEU A 36 18.59 -14.63 -15.99
N GLU A 37 17.44 -14.87 -16.63
CA GLU A 37 16.93 -14.08 -17.77
C GLU A 37 15.69 -13.26 -17.39
N GLY A 38 15.08 -13.53 -16.24
CA GLY A 38 13.90 -12.80 -15.80
C GLY A 38 14.21 -11.32 -15.57
N GLU A 39 13.38 -10.45 -16.14
CA GLU A 39 13.42 -9.03 -15.81
C GLU A 39 12.96 -8.83 -14.35
N VAL A 40 13.86 -8.36 -13.50
CA VAL A 40 13.47 -7.85 -12.18
C VAL A 40 12.86 -6.47 -12.36
N ARG A 41 11.53 -6.39 -12.33
CA ARG A 41 10.83 -5.10 -12.25
C ARG A 41 10.89 -4.60 -10.82
N VAL A 42 11.79 -3.66 -10.58
CA VAL A 42 11.80 -2.89 -9.33
C VAL A 42 10.72 -1.83 -9.46
N THR A 43 9.54 -2.11 -8.94
CA THR A 43 8.53 -1.07 -8.74
C THR A 43 8.98 -0.23 -7.55
N ALA A 44 9.66 0.88 -7.82
CA ALA A 44 9.89 1.89 -6.80
C ALA A 44 8.52 2.44 -6.38
N ILE A 45 8.07 2.06 -5.18
CA ILE A 45 6.99 2.77 -4.52
C ILE A 45 7.59 4.13 -4.14
N ALA A 46 7.46 5.12 -5.04
CA ALA A 46 7.93 6.48 -4.81
C ALA A 46 7.08 7.22 -3.76
N PHE A 47 6.01 6.59 -3.30
CA PHE A 47 5.21 7.03 -2.18
C PHE A 47 5.87 6.56 -0.88
N ASP A 48 6.35 7.49 -0.05
CA ASP A 48 6.81 7.15 1.30
C ASP A 48 5.59 6.99 2.23
N PRO A 49 5.28 5.76 2.68
CA PRO A 49 4.18 5.55 3.60
C PRO A 49 4.41 6.23 4.96
N ALA A 50 5.64 6.62 5.29
CA ALA A 50 5.95 7.38 6.48
C ALA A 50 5.35 8.79 6.44
N GLU A 51 5.47 9.52 5.31
CA GLU A 51 4.91 10.88 5.19
C GLU A 51 3.39 10.87 5.35
N MET A 52 2.69 9.92 4.71
CA MET A 52 1.25 9.77 4.90
C MET A 52 0.90 9.42 6.35
N ARG A 53 1.62 8.49 6.99
CA ARG A 53 1.38 8.14 8.40
C ARG A 53 1.54 9.36 9.32
N VAL A 54 2.53 10.21 9.09
CA VAL A 54 2.71 11.46 9.85
C VAL A 54 1.53 12.41 9.64
N ALA A 55 1.11 12.63 8.39
CA ALA A 55 -0.02 13.49 8.08
C ALA A 55 -1.34 12.99 8.70
N LEU A 56 -1.62 11.69 8.58
CA LEU A 56 -2.79 11.03 9.18
C LEU A 56 -2.77 11.12 10.70
N SER A 57 -1.62 10.89 11.34
CA SER A 57 -1.49 10.95 12.80
C SER A 57 -1.77 12.36 13.33
N ARG A 58 -1.26 13.39 12.66
CA ARG A 58 -1.53 14.79 13.00
C ARG A 58 -3.02 15.11 12.89
N ILE A 59 -3.66 14.72 11.79
CA ILE A 59 -5.09 14.96 11.57
C ILE A 59 -5.94 14.24 12.64
N GLY A 60 -5.67 12.96 12.89
CA GLY A 60 -6.38 12.17 13.90
C GLY A 60 -6.25 12.76 15.30
N ASN A 61 -5.05 13.21 15.69
CA ASN A 61 -4.84 13.87 16.98
C ASN A 61 -5.66 15.17 17.11
N ASN A 62 -5.70 15.99 16.06
CA ASN A 62 -6.48 17.22 16.07
C ASN A 62 -8.00 16.96 16.17
N VAL A 63 -8.51 15.97 15.45
CA VAL A 63 -9.92 15.56 15.55
C VAL A 63 -10.24 15.05 16.96
N ASN A 64 -9.36 14.22 17.54
CA ASN A 64 -9.53 13.71 18.90
C ASN A 64 -9.54 14.82 19.94
N GLN A 65 -8.70 15.85 19.79
CA GLN A 65 -8.70 17.02 20.69
C GLN A 65 -10.02 17.80 20.60
N ILE A 66 -10.53 18.03 19.39
CA ILE A 66 -11.82 18.72 19.20
C ILE A 66 -12.95 17.89 19.81
N ALA A 67 -12.95 16.58 19.60
CA ALA A 67 -13.95 15.67 20.19
C ALA A 67 -13.87 15.65 21.72
N ALA A 68 -12.66 15.61 22.29
CA ALA A 68 -12.47 15.64 23.73
C ALA A 68 -12.98 16.94 24.36
N LEU A 69 -12.73 18.09 23.72
CA LEU A 69 -13.24 19.38 24.17
C LEU A 69 -14.76 19.44 24.07
N ALA A 70 -15.34 19.06 22.93
CA ALA A 70 -16.79 19.04 22.73
C ALA A 70 -17.50 18.10 23.73
N ASN A 71 -16.92 16.93 24.01
CA ASN A 71 -17.44 16.01 25.02
C ASN A 71 -17.35 16.60 26.44
N THR A 72 -16.29 17.36 26.74
CA THR A 72 -16.09 18.02 28.04
C THR A 72 -17.09 19.17 28.25
N GLU A 73 -17.43 19.88 27.18
CA GLU A 73 -18.37 21.01 27.19
C GLU A 73 -19.83 20.56 26.98
N GLU A 74 -20.04 19.25 26.78
CA GLU A 74 -21.33 18.63 26.39
C GLU A 74 -22.02 19.32 25.20
N ASN A 75 -21.23 20.01 24.37
CA ASN A 75 -21.70 20.73 23.21
C ASN A 75 -20.62 20.75 22.12
N ALA A 76 -21.05 20.86 20.86
CA ALA A 76 -20.16 21.09 19.74
C ALA A 76 -20.41 22.49 19.19
N THR A 77 -19.38 23.34 19.21
CA THR A 77 -19.49 24.69 18.67
C THR A 77 -19.40 24.68 17.14
N PHE A 78 -19.96 25.71 16.50
CA PHE A 78 -19.85 25.86 15.05
C PHE A 78 -18.38 25.91 14.59
N GLU A 79 -17.51 26.56 15.37
CA GLU A 79 -16.07 26.65 15.09
C GLU A 79 -15.39 25.28 15.15
N GLN A 80 -15.72 24.45 16.14
CA GLN A 80 -15.22 23.07 16.26
C GLN A 80 -15.66 22.22 15.05
N VAL A 81 -16.92 22.34 14.62
CA VAL A 81 -17.44 21.63 13.44
C VAL A 81 -16.75 22.10 12.15
N GLN A 82 -16.52 23.40 11.99
CA GLN A 82 -15.76 23.95 10.86
C GLN A 82 -14.30 23.47 10.86
N ALA A 83 -13.67 23.40 12.03
CA ALA A 83 -12.31 22.90 12.16
C ALA A 83 -12.20 21.42 11.75
N VAL A 84 -13.12 20.57 12.21
CA VAL A 84 -13.18 19.15 11.77
C VAL A 84 -13.41 19.05 10.27
N ARG A 85 -14.33 19.85 9.71
CA ARG A 85 -14.58 19.86 8.27
C ARG A 85 -13.33 20.21 7.47
N LYS A 86 -12.54 21.20 7.92
CA LYS A 86 -11.26 21.56 7.28
C LYS A 86 -10.25 20.41 7.34
N LEU A 87 -10.14 19.74 8.49
CA LEU A 87 -9.26 18.58 8.66
C LEU A 87 -9.66 17.40 7.77
N LEU A 88 -10.96 17.18 7.53
CA LEU A 88 -11.45 16.17 6.59
C LEU A 88 -11.10 16.49 5.14
N VAL A 89 -11.15 17.77 4.74
CA VAL A 89 -10.68 18.21 3.41
C VAL A 89 -9.18 18.00 3.26
N GLU A 90 -8.38 18.32 4.29
CA GLU A 90 -6.94 18.04 4.28
C GLU A 90 -6.66 16.53 4.15
N LEU A 91 -7.39 15.69 4.89
CA LEU A 91 -7.31 14.23 4.81
C LEU A 91 -7.61 13.73 3.40
N GLN A 92 -8.69 14.21 2.79
CA GLN A 92 -9.08 13.85 1.44
C GLN A 92 -7.98 14.21 0.43
N GLY A 93 -7.36 15.39 0.58
CA GLY A 93 -6.23 15.79 -0.27
C GLY A 93 -5.01 14.87 -0.15
N VAL A 94 -4.64 14.46 1.08
CA VAL A 94 -3.54 13.52 1.31
C VAL A 94 -3.82 12.16 0.67
N VAL A 95 -5.04 11.65 0.80
CA VAL A 95 -5.44 10.36 0.23
C VAL A 95 -5.49 10.43 -1.30
N THR A 96 -6.09 11.47 -1.89
CA THR A 96 -6.14 11.64 -3.34
C THR A 96 -4.73 11.71 -3.93
N HIS A 97 -3.83 12.49 -3.32
CA HIS A 97 -2.44 12.56 -3.79
C HIS A 97 -1.73 11.21 -3.74
N ALA A 98 -1.97 10.41 -2.69
CA ALA A 98 -1.44 9.06 -2.55
C ALA A 98 -1.99 8.11 -3.61
N VAL A 99 -3.27 8.25 -3.98
CA VAL A 99 -3.91 7.43 -5.04
C VAL A 99 -3.40 7.85 -6.41
N ASP A 100 -3.34 9.15 -6.71
CA ASP A 100 -2.86 9.68 -8.00
C ASP A 100 -1.40 9.27 -8.28
N THR A 101 -0.55 9.27 -7.25
CA THR A 101 0.85 8.84 -7.38
C THR A 101 0.99 7.34 -7.68
N VAL A 102 0.00 6.53 -7.30
CA VAL A 102 -0.07 5.09 -7.60
C VAL A 102 -0.69 4.84 -8.97
N GLU A 103 -1.76 5.57 -9.33
CA GLU A 103 -2.50 5.39 -10.59
C GLU A 103 -1.79 5.98 -11.81
N ALA A 104 -1.13 7.15 -11.71
CA ALA A 104 -0.43 7.80 -12.83
C ALA A 104 0.76 7.01 -13.38
N ARG A 105 1.03 5.81 -12.85
CA ARG A 105 2.15 4.94 -13.22
C ARG A 105 1.75 3.47 -13.47
N SER A 106 0.45 3.17 -13.54
CA SER A 106 -0.12 1.89 -14.00
C SER A 106 -0.48 1.94 -15.48
#